data_AF-A0A4W6DTX7-F1
#
_entry.id   AF-A0A4W6DTX7-F1
#
_cell.length_a   1.000
_cell.length_b   1.000
_cell.length_c   1.000
_cell.angle_alpha   90.00
_cell.angle_beta   90.00
_cell.angle_gamma   90.00
#
_symmetry.space_group_name_H-M   'P 1'
#
loop_
_entity.id
_entity.type
_entity.pdbx_description
1 polymer ?
#
loop_
_entity_poly.entity_id
_entity_poly.type
_entity_poly.pdbx_seq_one_letter_code
_entity_poly.pdbx_strand_id
1 'polypeptide(L)'
;VAKLRSSWGVLLGLMVLIYGSHAPLITLTKVDGRVPFNPSSCVVMIELAKLLISLVTLVLTGGASALRAPLHLVLVAPYAVPAVLYALNNNLVVLMQAYMDPSSYQVLSNLKIASTALLYSVCLGKRLRPVQWLALGLLMGAGVCHSYSSLDLGELEGDEAEEGPRLHITAWGLLLVLVYCLISGLAAVYTERVLKSQKLPLSLQNIYLYVFGVAINGLSSFSSVASEKSFLEGYSGVVWIIIAGQAANGLLMSVVLKHGSGITRLFVISCSIQQFKNLCLDLL
;
A
#
# COMPACT_ATOMS: atom_id res chain seq x y z
N VAL A 1 -22.97 -16.83 12.69
CA VAL A 1 -22.30 -15.56 13.07
C VAL A 1 -20.89 -15.77 13.65
N ALA A 2 -20.69 -16.68 14.62
CA ALA A 2 -19.37 -16.93 15.23
C ALA A 2 -18.28 -17.44 14.25
N LYS A 3 -18.62 -18.38 13.36
CA LYS A 3 -17.70 -18.93 12.35
C LYS A 3 -17.22 -17.86 11.34
N LEU A 4 -18.14 -16.99 10.92
CA LEU A 4 -17.83 -15.85 10.04
C LEU A 4 -16.91 -14.84 10.74
N ARG A 5 -17.18 -14.51 12.02
CA ARG A 5 -16.36 -13.58 12.81
C ARG A 5 -14.94 -14.13 13.05
N SER A 6 -14.81 -15.44 13.27
CA SER A 6 -13.51 -16.12 13.40
C SER A 6 -12.71 -16.07 12.10
N SER A 7 -13.34 -16.34 10.95
CA SER A 7 -12.67 -16.23 9.64
C SER A 7 -12.17 -14.82 9.31
N TRP A 8 -12.94 -13.79 9.68
CA TRP A 8 -12.51 -12.39 9.53
C TRP A 8 -11.33 -12.05 10.45
N GLY A 9 -11.34 -12.54 11.69
CA GLY A 9 -10.21 -12.35 12.61
C GLY A 9 -8.91 -12.96 12.08
N VAL A 10 -8.97 -14.19 11.57
CA VAL A 10 -7.80 -14.87 10.95
C VAL A 10 -7.31 -14.11 9.72
N LEU A 11 -8.23 -13.66 8.85
CA LEU A 11 -7.88 -12.88 7.66
C LEU A 11 -7.17 -11.57 8.03
N LEU A 12 -7.70 -10.82 8.99
CA LEU A 12 -7.10 -9.55 9.42
C LEU A 12 -5.75 -9.78 10.10
N GLY A 13 -5.63 -10.80 10.95
CA GLY A 13 -4.35 -11.16 11.58
C GLY A 13 -3.28 -11.53 10.55
N LEU A 14 -3.64 -12.32 9.54
CA LEU A 14 -2.75 -12.67 8.43
C LEU A 14 -2.30 -11.42 7.65
N MET A 15 -3.22 -10.49 7.36
CA MET A 15 -2.87 -9.25 6.68
C MET A 15 -1.91 -8.39 7.49
N VAL A 16 -2.11 -8.30 8.81
CA VAL A 16 -1.22 -7.55 9.70
C VAL A 16 0.20 -8.14 9.68
N LEU A 17 0.31 -9.46 9.72
CA LEU A 17 1.60 -10.16 9.64
C LEU A 17 2.30 -9.95 8.29
N ILE A 18 1.58 -10.12 7.18
CA ILE A 18 2.15 -9.96 5.83
C ILE A 18 2.57 -8.51 5.60
N TYR A 19 1.74 -7.54 6.00
CA TYR A 19 2.06 -6.13 5.82
C TYR A 19 3.21 -5.69 6.73
N GLY A 20 3.22 -6.11 8.00
CA GLY A 20 4.27 -5.79 8.97
C GLY A 20 5.63 -6.42 8.65
N SER A 21 5.64 -7.61 8.04
CA SER A 21 6.87 -8.31 7.66
C SER A 21 7.54 -7.73 6.40
N HIS A 22 6.85 -6.91 5.62
CA HIS A 22 7.40 -6.35 4.37
C HIS A 22 8.68 -5.53 4.57
N ALA A 23 8.68 -4.59 5.52
CA ALA A 23 9.84 -3.73 5.75
C ALA A 23 11.07 -4.50 6.27
N PRO A 24 10.95 -5.40 7.26
CA PRO A 24 12.04 -6.30 7.65
C PRO A 24 12.59 -7.12 6.49
N LEU A 25 11.71 -7.71 5.66
CA LEU A 25 12.16 -8.52 4.52
C LEU A 25 12.94 -7.68 3.51
N ILE A 26 12.54 -6.43 3.23
CA ILE A 26 13.34 -5.53 2.40
C ILE A 26 14.69 -5.26 3.04
N THR A 27 14.75 -5.00 4.34
CA THR A 27 16.02 -4.77 5.04
C THR A 27 16.96 -5.97 4.93
N LEU A 28 16.44 -7.20 5.02
CA LEU A 28 17.22 -8.44 4.82
C LEU A 28 17.76 -8.60 3.39
N THR A 29 17.17 -7.92 2.41
CA THR A 29 17.68 -7.94 1.02
C THR A 29 18.77 -6.93 0.76
N LYS A 30 19.01 -5.96 1.66
CA LYS A 30 20.02 -4.92 1.44
C LYS A 30 21.43 -5.48 1.50
N VAL A 31 22.24 -5.14 0.52
CA VAL A 31 23.69 -5.39 0.49
C VAL A 31 24.36 -4.03 0.51
N ASP A 32 25.26 -3.79 1.47
CA ASP A 32 25.92 -2.50 1.70
C ASP A 32 24.94 -1.31 1.85
N GLY A 33 23.82 -1.56 2.55
CA GLY A 33 22.78 -0.55 2.78
C GLY A 33 21.90 -0.23 1.56
N ARG A 34 22.18 -0.80 0.38
CA ARG A 34 21.44 -0.56 -0.87
C ARG A 34 20.58 -1.75 -1.26
N VAL A 35 19.43 -1.47 -1.86
CA VAL A 35 18.55 -2.50 -2.42
C VAL A 35 19.17 -3.02 -3.73
N PRO A 36 19.46 -4.32 -3.85
CA PRO A 36 20.19 -4.85 -5.00
C PRO A 36 19.36 -4.87 -6.29
N PHE A 37 18.02 -4.95 -6.16
CA PHE A 37 17.07 -5.05 -7.27
C PHE A 37 16.45 -3.70 -7.66
N ASN A 38 15.94 -3.61 -8.89
CA ASN A 38 15.21 -2.44 -9.38
C ASN A 38 13.78 -2.39 -8.78
N PRO A 39 13.41 -1.34 -8.03
CA PRO A 39 12.07 -1.20 -7.44
C PRO A 39 10.93 -1.22 -8.47
N SER A 40 11.11 -0.61 -9.64
CA SER A 40 10.08 -0.57 -10.70
C SER A 40 9.78 -1.95 -11.26
N SER A 41 10.82 -2.76 -11.48
CA SER A 41 10.67 -4.16 -11.89
C SER A 41 9.92 -4.98 -10.83
N CYS A 42 10.29 -4.80 -9.55
CA CYS A 42 9.63 -5.50 -8.45
C CYS A 42 8.12 -5.19 -8.39
N VAL A 43 7.73 -3.93 -8.58
CA VAL A 43 6.31 -3.53 -8.64
C VAL A 43 5.59 -4.20 -9.81
N VAL A 44 6.20 -4.26 -11.00
CA VAL A 44 5.63 -4.97 -12.16
C VAL A 44 5.44 -6.46 -11.86
N MET A 45 6.42 -7.11 -11.23
CA MET A 45 6.34 -8.51 -10.84
C MET A 45 5.24 -8.77 -9.80
N ILE A 46 5.05 -7.85 -8.85
CA ILE A 46 3.95 -7.90 -7.87
C ILE A 46 2.59 -7.82 -8.58
N GLU A 47 2.40 -6.88 -9.52
CA GLU A 47 1.14 -6.74 -10.26
C GLU A 47 0.89 -7.96 -11.18
N LEU A 48 1.93 -8.50 -11.81
CA LEU A 48 1.85 -9.74 -12.58
C LEU A 48 1.44 -10.93 -11.69
N ALA A 49 2.04 -11.07 -10.52
CA ALA A 49 1.68 -12.13 -9.57
C ALA A 49 0.21 -12.01 -9.12
N LYS A 50 -0.27 -10.80 -8.79
CA LYS A 50 -1.68 -10.56 -8.45
C LYS A 50 -2.62 -10.92 -9.61
N LEU A 51 -2.24 -10.56 -10.84
CA LEU A 51 -3.01 -10.89 -12.04
C LEU A 51 -3.09 -12.40 -12.25
N LEU A 52 -1.96 -13.11 -12.18
CA LEU A 52 -1.90 -14.56 -12.32
C LEU A 52 -2.73 -15.28 -11.25
N ILE A 53 -2.57 -14.91 -9.97
CA ILE A 53 -3.34 -15.51 -8.87
C ILE A 53 -4.84 -15.22 -9.06
N SER A 54 -5.21 -14.01 -9.51
CA SER A 54 -6.61 -13.67 -9.78
C SER A 54 -7.20 -14.47 -10.93
N LEU A 55 -6.41 -14.71 -11.99
CA LEU A 55 -6.80 -15.54 -13.13
C LEU A 55 -6.99 -17.00 -12.71
N VAL A 56 -6.02 -17.57 -11.99
CA VAL A 56 -6.12 -18.93 -11.45
C VAL A 56 -7.35 -19.06 -10.55
N THR A 57 -7.57 -18.09 -9.66
CA THR A 57 -8.75 -18.08 -8.78
C THR A 57 -10.04 -18.03 -9.58
N LEU A 58 -10.12 -17.23 -10.65
CA LEU A 58 -11.31 -17.15 -11.51
C LEU A 58 -11.59 -18.46 -12.24
N VAL A 59 -10.55 -19.15 -12.71
CA VAL A 59 -10.69 -20.46 -13.38
C VAL A 59 -11.15 -21.51 -12.37
N LEU A 60 -10.55 -21.55 -11.18
CA LEU A 60 -10.90 -22.51 -10.13
C LEU A 60 -12.32 -22.31 -9.58
N THR A 61 -12.85 -21.09 -9.57
CA THR A 61 -14.24 -20.80 -9.16
C THR A 61 -15.26 -20.98 -10.29
N GLY A 62 -14.85 -21.53 -11.45
CA GLY A 62 -15.75 -21.81 -12.58
C GLY A 62 -16.13 -20.57 -13.40
N GLY A 63 -15.46 -19.43 -13.19
CA GLY A 63 -15.73 -18.16 -13.88
C GLY A 63 -15.03 -18.02 -15.25
N ALA A 64 -14.44 -19.10 -15.79
CA ALA A 64 -13.71 -19.06 -17.07
C ALA A 64 -14.58 -18.61 -18.26
N SER A 65 -15.90 -18.81 -18.19
CA SER A 65 -16.85 -18.31 -19.18
C SER A 65 -16.87 -16.77 -19.27
N ALA A 66 -16.61 -16.07 -18.16
CA ALA A 66 -16.55 -14.61 -18.13
C ALA A 66 -15.36 -14.03 -18.91
N LEU A 67 -14.27 -14.79 -19.09
CA LEU A 67 -13.13 -14.38 -19.94
C LEU A 67 -13.45 -14.42 -21.44
N ARG A 68 -14.44 -15.25 -21.85
CA ARG A 68 -14.85 -15.38 -23.25
C ARG A 68 -15.97 -14.42 -23.63
N ALA A 69 -16.61 -13.78 -22.65
CA ALA A 69 -17.65 -12.81 -22.88
C ALA A 69 -17.05 -11.52 -23.51
N PRO A 70 -17.78 -10.84 -24.41
CA PRO A 70 -17.31 -9.59 -25.00
C PRO A 70 -17.08 -8.54 -23.90
N LEU A 71 -15.90 -7.90 -23.94
CA LEU A 71 -15.51 -6.87 -23.00
C LEU A 71 -16.36 -5.61 -23.23
N HIS A 72 -17.33 -5.37 -22.36
CA HIS A 72 -17.98 -4.07 -22.29
C HIS A 72 -17.05 -3.06 -21.63
N LEU A 73 -16.53 -2.12 -22.42
CA LEU A 73 -15.67 -1.01 -21.97
C LEU A 73 -16.25 -0.25 -20.77
N VAL A 74 -17.58 -0.14 -20.68
CA VAL A 74 -18.27 0.51 -19.54
C VAL A 74 -18.00 -0.20 -18.21
N LEU A 75 -17.82 -1.53 -18.22
CA LEU A 75 -17.49 -2.30 -17.02
C LEU A 75 -16.01 -2.19 -16.67
N VAL A 76 -15.13 -2.04 -17.66
CA VAL A 76 -13.68 -2.10 -17.49
C VAL A 76 -13.07 -0.72 -17.22
N ALA A 77 -13.55 0.32 -17.90
CA ALA A 77 -13.02 1.69 -17.81
C ALA A 77 -12.96 2.26 -16.38
N PRO A 78 -13.93 2.00 -15.47
CA PRO A 78 -13.84 2.47 -14.10
C PRO A 78 -12.63 1.92 -13.32
N TYR A 79 -12.08 0.77 -13.72
CA TYR A 79 -10.90 0.18 -13.06
C TYR A 79 -9.58 0.85 -13.47
N ALA A 80 -9.56 1.59 -14.58
CA ALA A 80 -8.39 2.35 -15.01
C ALA A 80 -8.08 3.51 -14.05
N VAL A 81 -9.12 4.16 -13.50
CA VAL A 81 -8.96 5.31 -12.60
C VAL A 81 -8.18 4.93 -11.32
N PRO A 82 -8.56 3.88 -10.55
CA PRO A 82 -7.73 3.37 -9.47
C PRO A 82 -6.30 3.07 -9.86
N ALA A 83 -6.08 2.40 -11.00
CA ALA A 83 -4.74 1.99 -11.44
C ALA A 83 -3.85 3.21 -11.69
N VAL A 84 -4.37 4.24 -12.36
CA VAL A 84 -3.66 5.52 -12.55
C VAL A 84 -3.40 6.20 -11.22
N LEU A 85 -4.39 6.29 -10.33
CA LEU A 85 -4.22 6.93 -9.03
C LEU A 85 -3.17 6.21 -8.16
N TYR A 86 -3.14 4.87 -8.17
CA TYR A 86 -2.12 4.10 -7.45
C TYR A 86 -0.73 4.27 -8.08
N ALA A 87 -0.63 4.31 -9.41
CA ALA A 87 0.65 4.57 -10.09
C ALA A 87 1.18 5.98 -9.79
N LEU A 88 0.31 7.00 -9.83
CA LEU A 88 0.65 8.36 -9.42
C LEU A 88 1.08 8.40 -7.95
N ASN A 89 0.36 7.70 -7.07
CA ASN A 89 0.70 7.63 -5.65
C ASN A 89 2.11 7.07 -5.44
N ASN A 90 2.44 5.96 -6.10
CA ASN A 90 3.75 5.33 -6.02
C ASN A 90 4.87 6.26 -6.51
N ASN A 91 4.67 6.96 -7.63
CA ASN A 91 5.64 7.92 -8.15
C ASN A 91 5.82 9.13 -7.22
N LEU A 92 4.73 9.63 -6.62
CA LEU A 92 4.80 10.71 -5.64
C LEU A 92 5.60 10.32 -4.40
N VAL A 93 5.51 9.07 -3.92
CA VAL A 93 6.36 8.59 -2.81
C VAL A 93 7.84 8.74 -3.15
N VAL A 94 8.25 8.27 -4.33
CA VAL A 94 9.64 8.37 -4.78
C VAL A 94 10.07 9.83 -4.90
N LEU A 95 9.23 10.67 -5.49
CA LEU A 95 9.49 12.10 -5.62
C LEU A 95 9.63 12.77 -4.24
N MET A 96 8.76 12.46 -3.29
CA MET A 96 8.80 13.01 -1.95
C MET A 96 10.06 12.62 -1.19
N GLN A 97 10.52 11.37 -1.36
CA GLN A 97 11.78 10.90 -0.78
C GLN A 97 13.03 11.60 -1.34
N ALA A 98 12.93 12.27 -2.49
CA ALA A 98 14.01 13.10 -3.03
C ALA A 98 14.09 14.49 -2.39
N TYR A 99 13.00 14.97 -1.77
CA TYR A 99 12.92 16.31 -1.17
C TYR A 99 12.77 16.28 0.36
N MET A 100 12.69 15.10 0.97
CA MET A 100 12.38 14.95 2.38
C MET A 100 13.08 13.71 2.95
N ASP A 101 13.60 13.83 4.17
CA ASP A 101 14.18 12.70 4.89
C ASP A 101 13.13 11.62 5.22
N PRO A 102 13.52 10.34 5.35
CA PRO A 102 12.59 9.25 5.60
C PRO A 102 11.74 9.40 6.86
N SER A 103 12.29 10.02 7.92
CA SER A 103 11.58 10.28 9.18
C SER A 103 10.46 11.31 9.02
N SER A 104 10.77 12.47 8.43
CA SER A 104 9.77 13.51 8.14
C SER A 104 8.70 12.99 7.17
N TYR A 105 9.09 12.21 6.16
CA TYR A 105 8.15 11.55 5.25
C TYR A 105 7.20 10.64 6.01
N GLN A 106 7.70 9.81 6.93
CA GLN A 106 6.88 8.89 7.71
C GLN A 106 5.84 9.65 8.55
N VAL A 107 6.26 10.71 9.26
CA VAL A 107 5.36 11.58 10.06
C VAL A 107 4.24 12.13 9.18
N LEU A 108 4.63 12.79 8.07
CA LEU A 108 3.72 13.52 7.20
C LEU A 108 2.82 12.58 6.40
N SER A 109 3.30 11.38 6.07
CA SER A 109 2.49 10.36 5.41
C SER A 109 1.36 9.83 6.29
N ASN A 110 1.43 9.94 7.63
CA ASN A 110 0.32 9.56 8.51
C ASN A 110 -0.92 10.42 8.27
N LEU A 111 -0.76 11.64 7.73
CA LEU A 111 -1.89 12.50 7.32
C LEU A 111 -2.78 11.83 6.26
N LYS A 112 -2.25 10.86 5.50
CA LYS A 112 -3.04 10.06 4.54
C LYS A 112 -4.17 9.31 5.22
N ILE A 113 -4.01 8.92 6.50
CA ILE A 113 -5.03 8.20 7.27
C ILE A 113 -6.24 9.11 7.50
N ALA A 114 -6.00 10.33 7.98
CA ALA A 114 -7.03 11.34 8.17
C ALA A 114 -7.68 11.76 6.83
N SER A 115 -6.86 12.01 5.80
CA SER A 115 -7.35 12.38 4.46
C SER A 115 -8.24 11.29 3.85
N THR A 116 -7.82 10.02 3.95
CA THR A 116 -8.62 8.88 3.46
C THR A 116 -9.95 8.77 4.21
N ALA A 117 -9.97 8.98 5.53
CA ALA A 117 -11.20 8.95 6.31
C ALA A 117 -12.15 10.11 5.97
N LEU A 118 -11.61 11.31 5.73
CA LEU A 118 -12.38 12.47 5.29
C LEU A 118 -12.99 12.23 3.91
N LEU A 119 -12.16 11.81 2.94
CA LEU A 119 -12.62 11.48 1.58
C LEU A 119 -13.60 10.30 1.58
N TYR A 120 -13.42 9.33 2.48
CA TYR A 120 -14.38 8.25 2.68
C TYR A 120 -15.74 8.80 3.12
N SER A 121 -15.77 9.72 4.09
CA SER A 121 -17.00 10.36 4.56
C SER A 121 -17.68 11.16 3.44
N VAL A 122 -16.91 11.97 2.71
CA VAL A 122 -17.41 12.89 1.66
C VAL A 122 -17.84 12.13 0.40
N CYS A 123 -16.99 11.26 -0.17
CA CYS A 123 -17.23 10.65 -1.47
C CYS A 123 -18.15 9.42 -1.45
N LEU A 124 -18.20 8.67 -0.32
CA LEU A 124 -19.13 7.56 -0.14
C LEU A 124 -20.40 7.97 0.62
N GLY A 125 -20.49 9.22 1.10
CA GLY A 125 -21.65 9.75 1.83
C GLY A 125 -21.92 9.04 3.15
N LYS A 126 -20.94 8.34 3.71
CA LYS A 126 -21.10 7.56 4.94
C LYS A 126 -20.67 8.36 6.16
N ARG A 127 -21.60 8.58 7.09
CA ARG A 127 -21.28 9.20 8.39
C ARG A 127 -20.45 8.25 9.24
N LEU A 128 -19.26 8.70 9.63
CA LEU A 128 -18.40 8.02 10.60
C LEU A 128 -19.02 8.08 12.00
N ARG A 129 -19.07 6.95 12.70
CA ARG A 129 -19.55 6.89 14.09
C ARG A 129 -18.52 7.55 15.03
N PRO A 130 -18.93 8.11 16.19
CA PRO A 130 -18.01 8.70 17.15
C PRO A 130 -16.87 7.76 17.58
N VAL A 131 -17.18 6.47 17.73
CA VAL A 131 -16.17 5.43 18.02
C VAL A 131 -15.14 5.28 16.90
N GLN A 132 -15.54 5.43 15.64
CA GLN A 132 -14.63 5.39 14.49
C GLN A 132 -13.75 6.63 14.43
N TRP A 133 -14.29 7.80 14.80
CA TRP A 133 -13.50 9.03 14.94
C TRP A 133 -12.48 8.93 16.06
N LEU A 134 -12.88 8.40 17.23
CA LEU A 134 -11.96 8.19 18.35
C LEU A 134 -10.85 7.22 17.96
N ALA A 135 -11.20 6.12 17.29
CA ALA A 135 -10.21 5.16 16.85
C ALA A 135 -9.31 5.68 15.72
N LEU A 136 -9.82 6.56 14.84
CA LEU A 136 -9.01 7.29 13.86
C LEU A 136 -8.04 8.28 14.54
N GLY A 137 -8.52 9.00 15.56
CA GLY A 137 -7.69 9.89 16.38
C GLY A 137 -6.58 9.12 17.10
N LEU A 138 -6.90 7.96 17.67
CA LEU A 138 -5.92 7.06 18.27
C LEU A 138 -4.90 6.55 17.24
N LEU A 139 -5.35 6.26 16.02
CA LEU A 139 -4.50 5.84 14.90
C LEU A 139 -3.49 6.91 14.51
N MET A 140 -3.97 8.15 14.38
CA MET A 140 -3.14 9.32 14.09
C MET A 140 -2.14 9.56 15.22
N GLY A 141 -2.60 9.50 16.48
CA GLY A 141 -1.74 9.62 17.66
C GLY A 141 -0.64 8.57 17.69
N ALA A 142 -0.97 7.30 17.44
CA ALA A 142 0.01 6.22 17.37
C ALA A 142 1.06 6.43 16.26
N GLY A 143 0.65 6.91 15.07
CA GLY A 143 1.57 7.22 13.98
C GLY A 143 2.53 8.39 14.31
N VAL A 144 2.03 9.40 15.02
CA VAL A 144 2.83 10.52 15.50
C VAL A 144 3.82 10.05 16.58
N CYS A 145 3.36 9.31 17.59
CA CYS A 145 4.20 8.72 18.63
C CYS A 145 5.29 7.80 18.06
N HIS A 146 4.96 7.00 17.04
CA HIS A 146 5.93 6.17 16.33
C HIS A 146 7.07 7.01 15.77
N SER A 147 6.74 8.14 15.15
CA SER A 147 7.72 9.02 14.52
C SER A 147 8.60 9.77 15.53
N TYR A 148 8.03 10.17 16.67
CA TYR A 148 8.84 10.74 17.75
C TYR A 148 9.83 9.71 18.33
N SER A 149 9.39 8.46 18.54
CA SER A 149 10.30 7.42 19.05
C SER A 149 11.41 7.01 18.08
N SER A 150 11.22 7.20 16.77
CA SER A 150 12.30 6.96 15.80
C SER A 150 13.35 8.08 15.77
N LEU A 151 12.97 9.30 16.17
CA LEU A 151 13.90 10.42 16.28
C LEU A 151 14.78 10.26 17.53
N ASP A 152 14.17 9.85 18.65
CA ASP A 152 14.82 9.67 19.96
C ASP A 152 15.89 8.53 19.95
N LEU A 153 15.63 7.47 19.17
CA LEU A 153 16.61 6.38 18.96
C LEU A 153 17.80 6.79 18.08
N GLY A 154 17.63 7.81 17.21
CA GLY A 154 18.71 8.33 16.36
C GLY A 154 19.67 9.26 17.10
N GLU A 155 19.28 9.79 18.26
CA GLU A 155 20.12 10.66 19.09
C GLU A 155 21.10 9.87 19.98
N LEU A 156 20.94 8.54 20.11
CA LEU A 156 21.82 7.69 20.92
C LEU A 156 23.08 7.17 20.19
N GLU A 157 23.23 7.44 18.88
CA GLU A 157 24.38 6.96 18.07
C GLU A 157 25.29 8.06 17.49
N GLY A 158 25.22 9.32 17.98
CA GLY A 158 26.08 10.39 17.44
C GLY A 158 26.37 11.51 18.44
N ASP A 159 27.46 11.36 19.19
CA ASP A 159 28.15 12.50 19.84
C ASP A 159 29.01 13.18 18.76
N GLU A 160 28.53 14.28 18.17
CA GLU A 160 29.29 15.49 17.79
C GLU A 160 28.29 16.64 17.48
N ALA A 161 28.75 17.86 17.78
CA ALA A 161 28.00 19.10 17.97
C ALA A 161 27.11 19.62 16.80
N GLU A 162 26.10 20.41 17.20
CA GLU A 162 25.43 21.49 16.44
C GLU A 162 24.52 21.11 15.24
N GLU A 163 23.26 20.83 15.56
CA GLU A 163 22.00 21.37 14.97
C GLU A 163 20.91 20.32 15.21
N GLY A 164 19.99 20.56 16.16
CA GLY A 164 18.85 19.67 16.41
C GLY A 164 18.06 19.38 15.12
N PRO A 165 17.29 18.28 15.04
CA PRO A 165 16.75 17.76 13.78
C PRO A 165 15.94 18.84 13.05
N ARG A 166 16.60 19.52 12.10
CA ARG A 166 15.96 20.53 11.27
C ARG A 166 15.08 19.78 10.29
N LEU A 167 13.79 19.70 10.62
CA LEU A 167 12.72 19.37 9.69
C LEU A 167 12.93 20.23 8.43
N HIS A 168 13.61 19.70 7.41
CA HIS A 168 13.85 20.41 6.16
C HIS A 168 12.57 20.30 5.33
N ILE A 169 11.45 20.78 5.88
CA ILE A 169 10.18 20.85 5.17
C ILE A 169 10.24 22.08 4.29
N THR A 170 10.75 21.90 3.07
CA THR A 170 10.52 22.89 2.02
C THR A 170 9.02 23.03 1.80
N ALA A 171 8.52 24.25 1.57
CA ALA A 171 7.10 24.49 1.26
C ALA A 171 6.58 23.59 0.11
N TRP A 172 7.47 23.27 -0.84
CA TRP A 172 7.21 22.33 -1.92
C TRP A 172 7.00 20.88 -1.43
N GLY A 173 7.79 20.42 -0.46
CA GLY A 173 7.61 19.11 0.18
C GLY A 173 6.27 19.01 0.90
N LEU A 174 5.84 20.06 1.61
CA LEU A 174 4.52 20.10 2.25
C LEU A 174 3.38 20.03 1.23
N LEU A 175 3.49 20.79 0.13
CA LEU A 175 2.52 20.73 -0.97
C LEU A 175 2.44 19.32 -1.56
N LEU A 176 3.59 18.67 -1.80
CA LEU A 176 3.66 17.30 -2.30
C LEU A 176 3.00 16.30 -1.35
N VAL A 177 3.21 16.42 -0.03
CA VAL A 177 2.52 15.60 0.99
C VAL A 177 1.01 15.75 0.89
N LEU A 178 0.50 16.98 0.77
CA LEU A 178 -0.93 17.23 0.70
C LEU A 178 -1.54 16.59 -0.55
N VAL A 179 -0.90 16.77 -1.71
CA VAL A 179 -1.32 16.15 -2.97
C VAL A 179 -1.25 14.62 -2.86
N TYR A 180 -0.17 14.08 -2.30
CA TYR A 180 0.00 12.65 -2.06
C TYR A 180 -1.12 12.07 -1.19
N CYS A 181 -1.47 12.75 -0.09
CA CYS A 181 -2.53 12.31 0.82
C CYS A 181 -3.89 12.30 0.14
N LEU A 182 -4.20 13.32 -0.66
CA LEU A 182 -5.44 13.40 -1.44
C LEU A 182 -5.52 12.30 -2.50
N ILE A 183 -4.45 12.11 -3.29
CA ILE A 183 -4.39 11.05 -4.31
C ILE A 183 -4.52 9.66 -3.67
N SER A 184 -3.80 9.41 -2.56
CA SER A 184 -3.88 8.16 -1.80
C SER A 184 -5.31 7.88 -1.33
N GLY A 185 -5.96 8.88 -0.74
CA GLY A 185 -7.32 8.75 -0.22
C GLY A 185 -8.34 8.56 -1.33
N LEU A 186 -8.23 9.31 -2.42
CA LEU A 186 -9.09 9.16 -3.61
C LEU A 186 -8.93 7.79 -4.25
N ALA A 187 -7.69 7.30 -4.39
CA ALA A 187 -7.42 5.95 -4.90
C ALA A 187 -8.14 4.89 -4.07
N ALA A 188 -8.00 4.96 -2.74
CA ALA A 188 -8.61 4.01 -1.82
C ALA A 188 -10.14 4.03 -1.91
N VAL A 189 -10.74 5.21 -1.84
CA VAL A 189 -12.19 5.40 -1.81
C VAL A 189 -12.83 5.06 -3.15
N TYR A 190 -12.20 5.45 -4.26
CA TYR A 190 -12.68 5.13 -5.60
C TYR A 190 -12.56 3.62 -5.88
N THR A 191 -11.46 2.97 -5.47
CA THR A 191 -11.32 1.50 -5.57
C THR A 191 -12.46 0.81 -4.82
N GLU A 192 -12.74 1.21 -3.58
CA GLU A 192 -13.85 0.66 -2.80
C GLU A 192 -15.18 0.85 -3.50
N ARG A 193 -15.44 2.06 -4.02
CA ARG A 193 -16.68 2.38 -4.72
C ARG A 193 -16.86 1.51 -5.96
N VAL A 194 -15.86 1.43 -6.84
CA VAL A 194 -15.92 0.59 -8.05
C VAL A 194 -16.11 -0.87 -7.68
N LEU A 195 -15.36 -1.37 -6.70
CA LEU A 195 -15.48 -2.77 -6.27
C LEU A 195 -16.90 -3.07 -5.76
N LYS A 196 -17.52 -2.15 -5.01
CA LYS A 196 -18.87 -2.36 -4.46
C LYS A 196 -19.99 -2.12 -5.45
N SER A 197 -19.83 -1.22 -6.42
CA SER A 197 -20.87 -0.88 -7.40
C SER A 197 -21.14 -1.99 -8.41
N GLN A 198 -20.13 -2.82 -8.75
CA GLN A 198 -20.26 -3.85 -9.77
C GLN A 198 -20.64 -5.21 -9.17
N LYS A 199 -21.68 -5.86 -9.74
CA LYS A 199 -22.14 -7.23 -9.39
C LYS A 199 -21.31 -8.32 -10.10
N LEU A 200 -20.00 -8.13 -10.17
CA LEU A 200 -19.05 -9.07 -10.79
C LEU A 200 -18.32 -9.88 -9.72
N PRO A 201 -17.85 -11.11 -10.02
CA PRO A 201 -16.99 -11.85 -9.11
C PRO A 201 -15.69 -11.09 -8.84
N LEU A 202 -15.23 -11.09 -7.58
CA LEU A 202 -14.08 -10.28 -7.15
C LEU A 202 -12.80 -10.59 -7.96
N SER A 203 -12.57 -11.86 -8.30
CA SER A 203 -11.43 -12.27 -9.13
C SER A 203 -11.43 -11.62 -10.51
N LEU A 204 -12.60 -11.46 -11.14
CA LEU A 204 -12.72 -10.75 -12.42
C LEU A 204 -12.48 -9.24 -12.27
N GLN A 205 -12.99 -8.64 -11.20
CA GLN A 205 -12.74 -7.22 -10.91
C GLN A 205 -11.26 -6.93 -10.66
N ASN A 206 -10.59 -7.84 -9.94
CA ASN A 206 -9.16 -7.82 -9.71
C ASN A 206 -8.37 -7.96 -11.02
N ILE A 207 -8.78 -8.84 -11.93
CA ILE A 207 -8.15 -8.94 -13.27
C ILE A 207 -8.22 -7.59 -13.99
N TYR A 208 -9.38 -6.95 -14.05
CA TYR A 208 -9.48 -5.63 -14.70
C TYR A 208 -8.57 -4.59 -14.06
N LEU A 209 -8.52 -4.55 -12.72
CA LEU A 209 -7.65 -3.63 -11.99
C LEU A 209 -6.16 -3.89 -12.27
N TYR A 210 -5.72 -5.14 -12.19
CA TYR A 210 -4.30 -5.51 -12.32
C TYR A 210 -3.82 -5.51 -13.77
N VAL A 211 -4.70 -5.70 -14.77
CA VAL A 211 -4.33 -5.50 -16.18
C VAL A 211 -3.91 -4.04 -16.43
N PHE A 212 -4.67 -3.07 -15.93
CA PHE A 212 -4.26 -1.66 -16.00
C PHE A 212 -3.02 -1.39 -15.14
N GLY A 213 -2.91 -2.02 -13.96
CA GLY A 213 -1.73 -1.92 -13.10
C GLY A 213 -0.45 -2.38 -13.80
N VAL A 214 -0.46 -3.56 -14.44
CA VAL A 214 0.66 -4.10 -15.22
C VAL A 214 0.98 -3.19 -16.41
N ALA A 215 -0.03 -2.70 -17.13
CA ALA A 215 0.19 -1.82 -18.28
C ALA A 215 0.89 -0.51 -17.88
N ILE A 216 0.40 0.16 -16.83
CA ILE A 216 0.95 1.44 -16.36
C ILE A 216 2.33 1.27 -15.74
N ASN A 217 2.49 0.31 -14.81
CA ASN A 217 3.79 0.09 -14.16
C ASN A 217 4.82 -0.50 -15.13
N GLY A 218 4.38 -1.32 -16.08
CA GLY A 218 5.21 -1.83 -17.17
C GLY A 218 5.77 -0.69 -18.00
N LEU A 219 4.92 0.21 -18.48
CA LEU A 219 5.35 1.40 -19.23
C LEU A 219 6.31 2.28 -18.42
N SER A 220 6.01 2.52 -17.14
CA SER A 220 6.89 3.25 -16.23
C SER A 220 8.26 2.57 -16.08
N SER A 221 8.29 1.25 -16.00
CA SER A 221 9.53 0.48 -15.92
C SER A 221 10.32 0.56 -17.23
N PHE A 222 9.67 0.45 -18.39
CA PHE A 222 10.32 0.58 -19.69
C PHE A 222 10.92 1.97 -19.91
N SER A 223 10.25 3.04 -19.46
CA SER A 223 10.81 4.39 -19.49
C SER A 223 12.03 4.54 -18.57
N SER A 224 12.10 3.76 -17.48
CA SER A 224 13.25 3.71 -16.57
C SER A 224 14.36 2.75 -17.00
N VAL A 225 14.19 1.96 -18.08
CA VAL A 225 15.20 1.04 -18.66
C VAL A 225 16.35 1.79 -19.36
N ALA A 226 16.40 3.12 -19.26
CA ALA A 226 17.65 3.87 -19.40
C ALA A 226 18.63 3.66 -18.20
N SER A 227 18.22 2.93 -17.16
CA SER A 227 19.07 2.51 -16.04
C SER A 227 19.80 1.20 -16.37
N GLU A 228 21.12 1.17 -16.16
CA GLU A 228 22.06 0.10 -16.60
C GLU A 228 21.81 -1.31 -16.03
N LYS A 229 20.85 -1.50 -15.12
CA LYS A 229 20.56 -2.79 -14.48
C LYS A 229 19.53 -3.61 -15.26
N SER A 230 19.78 -4.90 -15.43
CA SER A 230 18.86 -5.83 -16.06
C SER A 230 17.56 -6.00 -15.25
N PHE A 231 16.44 -6.30 -15.92
CA PHE A 231 15.10 -6.30 -15.31
C PHE A 231 14.97 -7.21 -14.08
N LEU A 232 15.66 -8.35 -14.06
CA LEU A 232 15.64 -9.32 -12.94
C LEU A 232 16.95 -9.36 -12.15
N GLU A 233 17.80 -8.35 -12.30
CA GLU A 233 19.08 -8.30 -11.61
C GLU A 233 18.89 -8.08 -10.10
N GLY A 234 19.68 -8.78 -9.28
CA GLY A 234 19.65 -8.65 -7.82
C GLY A 234 18.48 -9.36 -7.13
N TYR A 235 17.70 -10.18 -7.85
CA TYR A 235 16.60 -10.96 -7.27
C TYR A 235 17.15 -12.16 -6.48
N SER A 236 17.00 -12.13 -5.16
CA SER A 236 17.27 -13.27 -4.27
C SER A 236 16.00 -14.05 -3.96
N GLY A 237 16.12 -15.21 -3.31
CA GLY A 237 14.96 -15.97 -2.82
C GLY A 237 14.04 -15.15 -1.90
N VAL A 238 14.61 -14.22 -1.12
CA VAL A 238 13.86 -13.30 -0.25
C VAL A 238 13.02 -12.31 -1.06
N VAL A 239 13.52 -11.83 -2.22
CA VAL A 239 12.76 -10.94 -3.12
C VAL A 239 11.50 -11.63 -3.64
N TRP A 240 11.58 -12.92 -3.97
CA TRP A 240 10.40 -13.69 -4.37
C TRP A 240 9.38 -13.85 -3.23
N ILE A 241 9.83 -13.99 -1.98
CA ILE A 241 8.95 -13.99 -0.80
C ILE A 241 8.29 -12.62 -0.63
N ILE A 242 9.02 -11.52 -0.83
CA ILE A 242 8.47 -10.16 -0.82
C ILE A 242 7.37 -10.02 -1.87
N ILE A 243 7.63 -10.47 -3.11
CA ILE A 243 6.67 -10.40 -4.21
C ILE A 243 5.42 -11.21 -3.88
N ALA A 244 5.58 -12.44 -3.40
CA ALA A 244 4.45 -13.29 -3.01
C ALA A 244 3.64 -12.68 -1.86
N GLY A 245 4.31 -12.16 -0.83
CA GLY A 245 3.68 -11.48 0.30
C GLY A 245 2.91 -10.23 -0.13
N GLN A 246 3.51 -9.38 -0.97
CA GLN A 246 2.85 -8.17 -1.47
C GLN A 246 1.68 -8.48 -2.40
N ALA A 247 1.79 -9.53 -3.22
CA ALA A 247 0.68 -10.01 -4.03
C ALA A 247 -0.48 -10.50 -3.14
N ALA A 248 -0.19 -11.34 -2.14
CA ALA A 248 -1.18 -11.82 -1.18
C ALA A 248 -1.85 -10.66 -0.42
N ASN A 249 -1.06 -9.72 0.10
CA ASN A 249 -1.56 -8.53 0.78
C ASN A 249 -2.49 -7.71 -0.13
N GLY A 250 -2.12 -7.48 -1.39
CA GLY A 250 -2.96 -6.76 -2.36
C GLY A 250 -4.30 -7.45 -2.62
N LEU A 251 -4.31 -8.78 -2.77
CA LEU A 251 -5.54 -9.56 -2.97
C LEU A 251 -6.44 -9.54 -1.73
N LEU A 252 -5.86 -9.71 -0.54
CA LEU A 252 -6.57 -9.63 0.73
C LEU A 252 -7.16 -8.23 0.94
N MET A 253 -6.43 -7.17 0.57
CA MET A 253 -6.94 -5.80 0.59
C MET A 253 -8.15 -5.63 -0.32
N SER A 254 -8.16 -6.21 -1.52
CA SER A 254 -9.36 -6.22 -2.38
C SER A 254 -10.55 -6.92 -1.73
N VAL A 255 -10.33 -8.01 -0.99
CA VAL A 255 -11.40 -8.69 -0.22
C VAL A 255 -11.95 -7.79 0.88
N VAL A 256 -11.08 -7.14 1.65
CA VAL A 256 -11.49 -6.19 2.72
C VAL A 256 -12.24 -5.00 2.14
N LEU A 257 -11.82 -4.46 1.00
CA LEU A 257 -12.51 -3.37 0.34
C LEU A 257 -13.87 -3.80 -0.20
N LYS A 258 -13.96 -4.98 -0.82
CA LYS A 258 -15.23 -5.48 -1.38
C LYS A 258 -16.27 -5.81 -0.29
N HIS A 259 -15.87 -6.52 0.76
CA HIS A 259 -16.80 -7.08 1.75
C HIS A 259 -16.78 -6.37 3.12
N GLY A 260 -15.77 -5.56 3.38
CA GLY A 260 -15.61 -4.78 4.61
C GLY A 260 -15.74 -3.28 4.34
N SER A 261 -14.75 -2.51 4.79
CA SER A 261 -14.70 -1.05 4.62
C SER A 261 -13.27 -0.56 4.46
N GLY A 262 -13.09 0.60 3.82
CA GLY A 262 -11.80 1.29 3.77
C GLY A 262 -11.23 1.60 5.17
N ILE A 263 -12.11 1.78 6.17
CA ILE A 263 -11.70 1.97 7.57
C ILE A 263 -11.01 0.71 8.11
N THR A 264 -11.56 -0.49 7.85
CA THR A 264 -10.94 -1.76 8.25
C THR A 264 -9.55 -1.91 7.64
N ARG A 265 -9.37 -1.50 6.38
CA ARG A 265 -8.05 -1.43 5.74
C ARG A 265 -7.10 -0.49 6.48
N LEU A 266 -7.55 0.69 6.89
CA LEU A 266 -6.72 1.65 7.65
C LEU A 266 -6.27 1.07 9.00
N PHE A 267 -7.14 0.34 9.70
CA PHE A 267 -6.77 -0.36 10.93
C PHE A 267 -5.68 -1.41 10.70
N VAL A 268 -5.84 -2.27 9.69
CA VAL A 268 -4.85 -3.30 9.36
C VAL A 268 -3.48 -2.67 9.13
N ILE A 269 -3.40 -1.62 8.30
CA ILE A 269 -2.14 -0.92 8.00
C ILE A 269 -1.48 -0.42 9.28
N SER A 270 -2.26 0.18 10.18
CA SER A 270 -1.71 0.83 11.37
C SER A 270 -1.29 -0.18 12.45
N CYS A 271 -2.06 -1.26 12.65
CA CYS A 271 -1.66 -2.36 13.53
C CYS A 271 -0.35 -3.01 13.07
N SER A 272 -0.14 -3.10 11.76
CA SER A 272 1.08 -3.66 11.17
C SER A 272 2.32 -2.83 11.49
N ILE A 273 2.19 -1.50 11.46
CA ILE A 273 3.27 -0.56 11.81
C ILE A 273 3.65 -0.71 13.30
N GLN A 274 2.68 -0.91 14.18
CA GLN A 274 2.95 -1.11 15.60
C GLN A 274 3.67 -2.44 15.88
N GLN A 275 3.28 -3.52 15.19
CA GLN A 275 3.95 -4.82 15.34
C GLN A 275 5.43 -4.77 14.92
N PHE A 276 5.73 -4.01 13.86
CA PHE A 276 7.11 -3.77 13.44
C PHE A 276 7.97 -3.16 14.55
N LYS A 277 7.43 -2.21 15.32
CA LYS A 277 8.15 -1.59 16.45
C LYS A 277 8.50 -2.61 17.53
N ASN A 278 7.54 -3.44 17.94
CA ASN A 278 7.78 -4.45 18.99
C ASN A 278 8.85 -5.44 18.55
N LEU A 279 8.80 -5.91 17.30
CA LEU A 279 9.81 -6.84 16.78
C LEU A 279 11.20 -6.20 16.72
N CYS A 280 11.29 -4.91 16.40
CA CYS A 280 12.56 -4.19 16.38
C CYS A 280 13.12 -3.90 17.78
N LEU A 281 12.26 -3.65 18.77
CA LEU A 281 12.63 -3.49 20.17
C LEU A 281 13.06 -4.81 20.83
N ASP A 282 12.45 -5.93 20.46
CA ASP A 282 12.81 -7.25 21.00
C ASP A 282 14.13 -7.80 20.40
N LEU A 283 14.63 -7.21 19.30
CA LEU A 283 15.88 -7.58 18.63
C LEU A 283 17.08 -6.70 19.02
N LEU A 284 16.84 -5.64 19.80
CA LEU A 284 17.83 -4.68 20.33
C LEU A 284 18.05 -4.95 21.83
#